data_AF-A0A075QCG1-F1
#
_entry.id   AF-A0A075QCG1-F1
#
_cell.length_a   1.000
_cell.length_b   1.000
_cell.length_c   1.000
_cell.angle_alpha   90.00
_cell.angle_beta   90.00
_cell.angle_gamma   90.00
#
_symmetry.space_group_name_H-M   'P 1'
#
loop_
_entity.id
_entity.type
_entity.pdbx_description
1 polymer ?
#
loop_
_entity_poly.entity_id
_entity_poly.type
_entity_poly.pdbx_seq_one_letter_code
_entity_poly.pdbx_strand_id
1 'polypeptide(L)'
;AYRELSKRYHPDTTSLPTVVATAKFQQINEAYATLSNPERRLSYDLKIGYSRFGVIQAPPDLNRPVSRSYDWSKSAYLDASDRPLSSGEIFALFILGLTFLGCLLLAIAIGLTRG
;
A
#
# COMPACT_ATOMS: atom_id res chain seq x y z
N ALA A 1 7.22 -17.56 -3.60
CA ALA A 1 5.75 -17.49 -3.48
C ALA A 1 5.11 -16.54 -4.52
N TYR A 2 4.91 -15.24 -4.26
CA TYR A 2 4.18 -14.33 -5.20
C TYR A 2 4.77 -14.33 -6.61
N ARG A 3 6.09 -14.13 -6.70
CA ARG A 3 6.82 -14.09 -7.99
C ARG A 3 6.66 -15.36 -8.82
N GLU A 4 6.55 -16.52 -8.19
CA GLU A 4 6.42 -17.82 -8.88
C GLU A 4 4.98 -18.06 -9.34
N LEU A 5 4.01 -17.72 -8.48
CA LEU A 5 2.59 -17.86 -8.79
C LEU A 5 2.15 -16.87 -9.87
N SER A 6 2.64 -15.62 -9.80
CA SER A 6 2.40 -14.59 -10.81
C SER A 6 2.82 -15.07 -12.20
N LYS A 7 4.02 -15.66 -12.34
CA LYS A 7 4.50 -16.24 -13.61
C LYS A 7 3.68 -17.45 -14.09
N ARG A 8 3.13 -18.24 -13.17
CA ARG A 8 2.35 -19.45 -13.51
C ARG A 8 0.94 -19.12 -14.04
N TYR A 9 0.34 -18.07 -13.51
CA TYR A 9 -1.05 -17.69 -13.81
C TYR A 9 -1.16 -16.40 -14.63
N HIS A 10 -0.05 -15.84 -15.12
CA HIS A 10 -0.09 -14.69 -16.01
C HIS A 10 -0.81 -15.06 -17.31
N PRO A 11 -1.83 -14.28 -17.75
CA PRO A 11 -2.65 -14.63 -18.91
C PRO A 11 -1.84 -14.82 -20.20
N ASP A 12 -0.69 -14.14 -20.32
CA ASP A 12 0.16 -14.22 -21.51
C ASP A 12 1.19 -15.36 -21.51
N THR A 13 1.47 -15.99 -20.35
CA THR A 13 2.55 -17.01 -20.25
C THR A 13 2.04 -18.40 -19.89
N THR A 14 0.73 -18.56 -19.71
CA THR A 14 0.12 -19.81 -19.23
C THR A 14 -0.67 -20.50 -20.34
N SER A 15 -0.65 -21.83 -20.35
CA SER A 15 -1.47 -22.66 -21.24
C SER A 15 -2.88 -22.92 -20.71
N LEU A 16 -3.21 -22.37 -19.54
CA LEU A 16 -4.53 -22.47 -18.94
C LEU A 16 -5.54 -21.57 -19.66
N PRO A 17 -6.85 -21.89 -19.59
CA PRO A 17 -7.89 -21.00 -20.09
C PRO A 17 -7.75 -19.60 -19.49
N THR A 18 -7.75 -18.57 -20.34
CA THR A 18 -7.54 -17.16 -19.96
C THR A 18 -8.43 -16.71 -18.82
N VAL A 19 -9.69 -17.18 -18.80
CA VAL A 19 -10.66 -16.89 -17.73
C VAL A 19 -10.19 -17.41 -16.36
N VAL A 20 -9.64 -18.62 -16.32
CA VAL A 20 -9.16 -19.24 -15.07
C VAL A 20 -7.85 -18.61 -14.62
N ALA A 21 -6.93 -18.37 -15.56
CA ALA A 21 -5.66 -17.69 -15.30
C ALA A 21 -5.86 -16.29 -14.72
N THR A 22 -6.73 -15.49 -15.35
CA THR A 22 -7.04 -14.12 -14.91
C THR A 22 -7.66 -14.11 -13.51
N ALA A 23 -8.64 -14.98 -13.24
CA ALA A 23 -9.26 -15.08 -11.92
C ALA A 23 -8.25 -15.47 -10.83
N LYS A 24 -7.34 -16.41 -11.11
CA LYS A 24 -6.29 -16.82 -10.17
C LYS A 24 -5.25 -15.72 -9.97
N PHE A 25 -4.83 -15.06 -11.04
CA PHE A 25 -3.89 -13.94 -11.00
C PHE A 25 -4.44 -12.78 -10.16
N GLN A 26 -5.74 -12.47 -10.31
CA GLN A 26 -6.40 -11.45 -9.53
C GLN A 26 -6.42 -11.79 -8.03
N GLN A 27 -6.76 -13.04 -7.67
CA GLN A 27 -6.71 -13.50 -6.27
C GLN A 27 -5.30 -13.39 -5.67
N ILE A 28 -4.26 -13.71 -6.45
CA ILE A 28 -2.86 -13.61 -6.02
C ILE A 28 -2.48 -12.14 -5.76
N ASN A 29 -2.91 -11.21 -6.63
CA ASN A 29 -2.65 -9.79 -6.47
C ASN A 29 -3.37 -9.19 -5.26
N GLU A 30 -4.62 -9.58 -5.02
CA GLU A 30 -5.40 -9.15 -3.86
C GLU A 30 -4.76 -9.62 -2.54
N ALA A 31 -4.34 -10.90 -2.51
CA ALA A 31 -3.61 -11.44 -1.37
C ALA A 31 -2.28 -10.71 -1.16
N TYR A 32 -1.53 -10.42 -2.22
CA TYR A 32 -0.28 -9.68 -2.13
C TYR A 32 -0.49 -8.24 -1.65
N ALA A 33 -1.51 -7.53 -2.15
CA ALA A 33 -1.82 -6.16 -1.74
C ALA A 33 -2.20 -6.04 -0.25
N THR A 34 -2.69 -7.14 0.33
CA THR A 34 -3.06 -7.23 1.75
C THR A 34 -1.89 -7.71 2.62
N LEU A 35 -1.16 -8.75 2.19
CA LEU A 35 -0.13 -9.40 2.99
C LEU A 35 1.27 -8.80 2.84
N SER A 36 1.53 -8.03 1.78
CA SER A 36 2.84 -7.39 1.55
C SER A 36 3.12 -6.24 2.51
N ASN A 37 2.08 -5.54 2.97
CA ASN A 37 2.21 -4.44 3.92
C ASN A 37 1.94 -4.97 5.35
N PRO A 38 2.86 -4.74 6.32
CA PRO A 38 2.74 -5.29 7.67
C PRO A 38 1.52 -4.79 8.43
N GLU A 39 1.09 -3.54 8.22
CA GLU A 39 -0.11 -3.00 8.88
C GLU A 39 -1.39 -3.54 8.26
N ARG A 40 -1.48 -3.62 6.93
CA ARG A 40 -2.63 -4.24 6.26
C ARG A 40 -2.75 -5.69 6.64
N ARG A 41 -1.64 -6.40 6.71
CA ARG A 41 -1.59 -7.78 7.20
C ARG A 41 -2.06 -7.85 8.66
N LEU A 42 -1.57 -6.99 9.55
CA LEU A 42 -2.02 -6.97 10.94
C LEU A 42 -3.53 -6.70 11.04
N SER A 43 -4.06 -5.74 10.28
CA SER A 43 -5.50 -5.42 10.26
C SER A 43 -6.34 -6.59 9.74
N TYR A 44 -5.84 -7.30 8.72
CA TYR A 44 -6.46 -8.50 8.17
C TYR A 44 -6.41 -9.64 9.19
N ASP A 45 -5.24 -9.87 9.79
CA ASP A 45 -5.00 -10.90 10.81
C ASP A 45 -5.84 -10.64 12.08
N LEU A 46 -6.07 -9.38 12.46
CA LEU A 46 -7.00 -9.01 13.53
C LEU A 46 -8.45 -9.29 13.11
N LYS A 47 -8.86 -8.86 11.91
CA LYS A 47 -10.22 -9.07 11.38
C LYS A 47 -10.59 -10.56 11.30
N ILE A 48 -9.66 -11.42 10.89
CA ILE A 48 -9.84 -12.89 10.91
C ILE A 48 -9.59 -13.49 12.30
N GLY A 49 -8.74 -12.85 13.12
CA GLY A 49 -8.36 -13.26 14.46
C GLY A 49 -9.45 -13.06 15.50
N TYR A 50 -10.35 -12.08 15.31
CA TYR A 50 -11.59 -11.94 16.08
C TYR A 50 -12.52 -13.15 15.93
N SER A 51 -12.36 -13.97 14.88
CA SER A 51 -13.06 -15.25 14.71
C SER A 51 -12.27 -16.46 15.27
N ARG A 52 -11.06 -16.24 15.80
CA ARG A 52 -10.16 -17.26 16.33
C ARG A 52 -9.73 -16.96 17.78
N PHE A 53 -10.68 -16.66 18.65
CA PHE A 53 -10.48 -16.94 20.08
C PHE A 53 -10.37 -18.46 20.25
N GLY A 54 -9.16 -19.04 20.11
CA GLY A 54 -8.99 -20.46 20.37
C GLY A 54 -7.64 -21.12 20.05
N VAL A 55 -6.77 -20.56 19.22
CA VAL A 55 -5.44 -21.20 18.95
C VAL A 55 -4.35 -20.16 18.68
N ILE A 56 -4.04 -19.35 19.69
CA ILE A 56 -2.67 -18.81 19.81
C ILE A 56 -1.93 -19.83 20.67
N GLN A 57 -1.31 -20.82 20.04
CA GLN A 57 -0.35 -21.66 20.76
C GLN A 57 0.92 -20.82 20.86
N ALA A 58 1.12 -20.19 22.03
CA ALA A 58 2.35 -19.47 22.30
C ALA A 58 3.53 -20.45 22.19
N PRO A 59 4.62 -20.09 21.50
CA PRO A 59 5.84 -20.89 21.51
C PRO A 59 6.31 -21.08 22.96
N PRO A 60 6.84 -22.26 23.33
CA PRO A 60 7.11 -22.64 24.73
C PRO A 60 8.20 -21.83 25.44
N ASP A 61 8.73 -20.77 24.82
CA ASP A 61 9.83 -19.96 25.35
C ASP A 61 9.38 -18.55 25.80
N LEU A 62 8.15 -18.46 26.31
CA LEU A 62 7.52 -17.20 26.73
C LEU A 62 7.82 -16.84 28.20
N ASN A 63 9.08 -16.98 28.63
CA ASN A 63 9.50 -16.58 29.99
C ASN A 63 10.45 -15.36 30.00
N ARG A 64 10.46 -14.57 28.92
CA ARG A 64 11.12 -13.26 28.87
C ARG A 64 10.08 -12.15 29.04
N PRO A 65 10.15 -11.32 30.08
CA PRO A 65 9.34 -10.12 30.16
C PRO A 65 9.83 -9.13 29.08
N VAL A 66 9.18 -9.13 27.93
CA VAL A 66 9.39 -8.11 26.91
C VAL A 66 8.59 -6.88 27.35
N SER A 67 9.26 -5.95 28.01
CA SER A 67 8.79 -4.57 28.19
C SER A 67 8.75 -3.88 26.81
N ARG A 68 7.75 -4.23 25.99
CA ARG A 68 7.45 -3.49 24.78
C ARG A 68 6.56 -2.31 25.17
N SER A 69 7.18 -1.21 25.57
CA SER A 69 6.52 0.10 25.49
C SER A 69 6.12 0.31 24.04
N TYR A 70 4.85 0.06 23.76
CA TYR A 70 4.25 0.35 22.47
C TYR A 70 4.08 1.87 22.39
N ASP A 71 5.10 2.54 21.88
CA ASP A 71 5.13 3.99 21.74
C ASP A 71 4.23 4.40 20.56
N TRP A 72 2.93 4.54 20.84
CA TRP A 72 1.86 4.97 19.91
C TRP A 72 2.13 6.35 19.28
N SER A 73 3.10 7.10 19.81
CA SER A 73 3.48 8.43 19.34
C SER A 73 4.22 8.43 17.98
N LYS A 74 4.76 7.30 17.52
CA LYS A 74 5.46 7.19 16.23
C LYS A 74 4.57 6.79 15.03
N SER A 75 3.34 6.33 15.25
CA SER A 75 2.43 5.91 14.18
C SER A 75 1.64 7.07 13.53
N ALA A 76 1.90 8.32 13.94
CA ALA A 76 1.34 9.50 13.29
C ALA A 76 2.13 9.96 12.05
N TYR A 77 3.34 9.43 11.83
CA TYR A 77 4.04 9.59 10.57
C TYR A 77 3.64 8.43 9.67
N LEU A 78 2.63 8.69 8.83
CA LEU A 78 2.47 7.93 7.60
C LEU A 78 3.82 7.98 6.88
N ASP A 79 4.56 6.89 6.92
CA ASP A 79 5.74 6.70 6.10
C ASP A 79 5.29 6.56 4.63
N ALA A 80 4.94 7.71 4.05
CA ALA A 80 4.55 7.85 2.67
C ALA A 80 5.75 7.71 1.72
N SER A 81 6.96 7.67 2.27
CA SER A 81 8.24 7.55 1.56
C SER A 81 8.42 6.19 0.89
N ASP A 82 7.74 5.16 1.39
CA ASP A 82 7.98 3.77 0.97
C ASP A 82 7.09 3.28 -0.18
N ARG A 83 6.09 4.06 -0.63
CA ARG A 83 5.26 3.70 -1.78
C ARG A 83 5.61 4.56 -3.01
N PRO A 84 5.95 3.95 -4.16
CA PRO A 84 6.10 4.73 -5.39
C PRO A 84 4.77 5.43 -5.70
N LEU A 85 4.85 6.70 -6.08
CA LEU A 85 3.67 7.52 -6.40
C LEU A 85 2.81 6.82 -7.46
N SER A 86 1.52 6.68 -7.17
CA SER A 86 0.53 6.19 -8.13
C SER A 86 0.46 7.13 -9.33
N SER A 87 0.14 6.59 -10.51
CA SER A 87 0.01 7.38 -11.75
C SER A 87 -0.97 8.56 -11.60
N GLY A 88 -2.03 8.40 -10.79
CA GLY A 88 -2.97 9.48 -10.48
C GLY A 88 -2.40 10.57 -9.57
N GLU A 89 -1.54 10.20 -8.61
CA GLU A 89 -0.86 11.16 -7.73
C GLU A 89 0.14 12.00 -8.52
N ILE A 90 0.89 11.39 -9.44
CA ILE A 90 1.81 12.09 -10.34
C ILE A 90 1.06 13.09 -11.23
N PHE A 91 -0.08 12.66 -11.81
CA PHE A 91 -0.94 13.56 -12.60
C PHE A 91 -1.47 14.74 -11.77
N ALA A 92 -1.94 14.48 -10.55
CA ALA A 92 -2.41 15.53 -9.65
C ALA A 92 -1.30 16.53 -9.30
N LEU A 93 -0.08 16.05 -9.00
CA LEU A 93 1.07 16.91 -8.72
C LEU A 93 1.47 17.75 -9.94
N PHE A 94 1.37 17.19 -11.14
CA PHE A 94 1.63 17.94 -12.38
C PHE A 94 0.64 19.08 -12.58
N ILE A 95 -0.67 18.82 -12.43
CA ILE A 95 -1.72 19.85 -12.55
C ILE A 95 -1.60 20.88 -11.42
N LEU A 96 -1.27 20.46 -10.20
CA LEU A 96 -0.99 21.36 -9.08
C LEU A 96 0.20 22.28 -9.37
N GLY A 97 1.28 21.75 -9.96
CA GLY A 97 2.44 22.53 -10.37
C GLY A 97 2.10 23.57 -11.45
N LEU A 98 1.39 23.15 -12.51
CA LEU A 98 0.97 24.05 -13.60
C LEU A 98 0.06 25.17 -13.11
N THR A 99 -0.91 24.85 -12.24
CA THR A 99 -1.82 25.84 -11.67
C THR A 99 -1.08 26.83 -10.78
N PHE A 100 -0.17 26.37 -9.93
CA PHE A 100 0.65 27.24 -9.10
C PHE A 100 1.52 28.19 -9.94
N LEU A 101 2.18 27.67 -10.98
CA LEU A 101 3.00 28.47 -11.88
C LEU A 101 2.16 29.50 -12.65
N GLY A 102 0.98 29.11 -13.13
CA GLY A 102 0.03 30.01 -13.79
C GLY A 102 -0.43 31.14 -12.88
N CYS A 103 -0.78 30.83 -11.63
CA CYS A 103 -1.16 31.83 -10.63
C CYS A 103 0.01 32.77 -10.30
N LEU A 104 1.23 32.26 -10.18
CA LEU A 104 2.43 33.06 -9.93
C LEU A 104 2.68 34.06 -11.07
N LEU A 105 2.64 33.59 -12.32
CA LEU A 105 2.83 34.45 -13.50
C LEU A 105 1.74 35.51 -13.59
N LEU A 106 0.48 35.14 -13.32
CA LEU A 106 -0.63 36.08 -13.29
C LEU A 106 -0.40 37.18 -12.23
N ALA A 107 0.00 36.80 -11.02
CA ALA A 107 0.26 37.74 -9.94
C ALA A 107 1.41 38.71 -10.28
N ILE A 108 2.50 38.21 -10.87
CA ILE A 108 3.63 39.02 -11.34
C ILE A 108 3.18 39.98 -12.45
N ALA A 109 2.42 39.51 -13.44
CA ALA A 109 1.92 40.33 -14.53
C ALA A 109 1.01 41.46 -14.01
N ILE A 110 0.12 41.17 -13.05
CA ILE A 110 -0.72 42.18 -12.40
C ILE A 110 0.14 43.18 -11.62
N GLY A 111 1.17 42.71 -10.91
CA GLY A 111 2.09 43.57 -10.17
C GLY A 111 2.88 44.52 -11.08
N LEU A 112 3.35 44.05 -12.23
CA LEU A 112 4.11 44.86 -13.21
C LEU A 112 3.23 45.82 -14.01
N THR A 113 1.95 45.50 -14.20
CA THR A 113 1.01 46.37 -14.96
C THR A 113 0.32 47.41 -14.10
N ARG A 114 0.29 47.22 -12.76
CA ARG A 114 -0.28 48.17 -11.79
C ARG A 114 0.78 48.94 -10.97
N GLY A 115 2.06 48.62 -11.17
CA GLY A 115 3.21 49.33 -10.62
C GLY A 115 3.73 50.42 -11.53
#